data_AF-A0A538R2A0-F1
#
_entry.id   AF-A0A538R2A0-F1
#
_cell.length_a   1.000
_cell.length_b   1.000
_cell.length_c   1.000
_cell.angle_alpha   90.00
_cell.angle_beta   90.00
_cell.angle_gamma   90.00
#
_symmetry.space_group_name_H-M   'P 1'
#
loop_
_entity.id
_entity.type
_entity.pdbx_description
1 polymer ?
#
loop_
_entity_poly.entity_id
_entity_poly.type
_entity_poly.pdbx_seq_one_letter_code
_entity_poly.pdbx_strand_id
1 'polypeptide(L)'
;MGRRRWCLLWVVITLGLGGCVAPPPSQAIPAPPSPPRLTLLVGRASWYGGAHHGRLTASGERFDINALTAAHRTLPFGTRLRVVNLNNNRAVEVRVNDRGPVVPGRMLDLSYKAARALDAITPGVVPVRVTVLPR
;
A
#
# COMPACT_ATOMS: atom_id res chain seq x y z
N MET A 1 -80.11 -26.32 47.01
CA MET A 1 -79.36 -25.26 46.33
C MET A 1 -78.92 -24.22 47.36
N GLY A 2 -77.71 -24.41 47.94
CA GLY A 2 -77.14 -23.63 49.05
C GLY A 2 -76.38 -22.39 48.57
N ARG A 3 -76.51 -21.22 49.21
CA ARG A 3 -75.90 -20.77 50.50
C ARG A 3 -74.39 -20.48 50.43
N ARG A 4 -74.10 -19.19 50.71
CA ARG A 4 -73.07 -18.66 51.64
C ARG A 4 -71.62 -18.67 51.14
N ARG A 5 -71.01 -17.49 50.95
CA ARG A 5 -70.32 -16.63 51.94
C ARG A 5 -68.94 -17.18 52.36
N TRP A 6 -67.94 -16.38 52.00
CA TRP A 6 -66.83 -15.90 52.84
C TRP A 6 -65.70 -16.85 53.28
N CYS A 7 -64.53 -16.21 53.36
CA CYS A 7 -63.30 -16.59 54.03
C CYS A 7 -62.46 -17.67 53.35
N LEU A 8 -61.31 -17.26 52.80
CA LEU A 8 -60.02 -17.52 53.46
C LEU A 8 -58.92 -16.71 52.76
N LEU A 9 -58.23 -15.92 53.58
CA LEU A 9 -56.98 -15.25 53.25
C LEU A 9 -55.97 -16.27 52.72
N TRP A 10 -55.29 -15.94 51.63
CA TRP A 10 -53.93 -16.40 51.39
C TRP A 10 -53.04 -15.18 51.24
N VAL A 11 -52.47 -14.77 52.37
CA VAL A 11 -51.28 -13.93 52.40
C VAL A 11 -50.14 -14.80 51.88
N VAL A 12 -49.77 -14.61 50.61
CA VAL A 12 -48.55 -15.19 50.06
C VAL A 12 -47.51 -14.07 50.03
N ILE A 13 -46.67 -14.05 51.06
CA ILE A 13 -45.46 -13.24 51.10
C ILE A 13 -44.48 -13.86 50.11
N THR A 14 -44.42 -13.33 48.90
CA THR A 14 -43.34 -13.66 47.96
C THR A 14 -42.13 -12.82 48.31
N LEU A 15 -41.13 -13.43 48.94
CA LEU A 15 -39.77 -12.88 49.05
C LEU A 15 -39.27 -12.55 47.63
N GLY A 16 -39.15 -11.27 47.32
CA GLY A 16 -38.49 -10.80 46.11
C GLY A 16 -37.00 -11.09 46.20
N LEU A 17 -36.54 -12.16 45.54
CA LEU A 17 -35.13 -12.32 45.21
C LEU A 17 -34.80 -11.31 44.12
N GLY A 18 -34.24 -10.17 44.53
CA GLY A 18 -33.62 -9.21 43.62
C GLY A 18 -32.40 -9.85 42.96
N GLY A 19 -32.61 -10.47 41.80
CA GLY A 19 -31.53 -10.94 40.94
C GLY A 19 -30.92 -9.77 40.19
N CYS A 20 -29.66 -9.44 40.46
CA CYS A 20 -28.90 -8.50 39.64
C CYS A 20 -28.64 -9.13 38.27
N VAL A 21 -29.33 -8.66 37.23
CA VAL A 21 -29.01 -9.02 35.84
C VAL A 21 -27.79 -8.19 35.43
N ALA A 22 -26.65 -8.84 35.21
CA ALA A 22 -25.49 -8.19 34.63
C ALA A 22 -25.76 -7.86 33.14
N PRO A 23 -25.39 -6.67 32.65
CA PRO A 23 -25.52 -6.36 31.23
C PRO A 23 -24.65 -7.31 30.39
N PRO A 24 -25.09 -7.71 29.19
CA PRO A 24 -24.28 -8.54 28.32
C PRO A 24 -22.94 -7.84 28.00
N PRO A 25 -21.83 -8.58 27.88
CA PRO A 25 -20.55 -7.99 27.53
C PRO A 25 -20.66 -7.28 26.19
N SER A 26 -20.40 -5.97 26.19
CA SER A 26 -20.36 -5.15 24.98
C SER A 26 -19.31 -5.74 24.04
N GLN A 27 -19.74 -6.33 22.92
CA GLN A 27 -18.81 -6.82 21.90
C GLN A 27 -18.10 -5.61 21.30
N ALA A 28 -16.80 -5.48 21.57
CA ALA A 28 -15.98 -4.45 20.94
C ALA A 28 -16.01 -4.66 19.42
N ILE A 29 -16.49 -3.65 18.68
CA ILE A 29 -16.42 -3.65 17.22
C ILE A 29 -14.94 -3.72 16.84
N PRO A 30 -14.50 -4.72 16.04
CA PRO A 30 -13.11 -4.77 15.60
C PRO A 30 -12.78 -3.50 14.82
N ALA A 31 -11.67 -2.85 15.19
CA ALA A 31 -11.21 -1.66 14.50
C ALA A 31 -11.05 -1.94 12.99
N PRO A 32 -11.36 -0.97 12.11
CA PRO A 32 -11.18 -1.15 10.68
C PRO A 32 -9.71 -1.47 10.36
N PRO A 33 -9.44 -2.28 9.32
CA PRO A 33 -8.08 -2.60 8.93
C PRO A 33 -7.31 -1.33 8.58
N SER A 34 -6.10 -1.20 9.11
CA SER A 34 -5.20 -0.10 8.78
C SER A 34 -4.94 -0.03 7.28
N PRO A 35 -4.88 1.17 6.67
CA PRO A 35 -4.59 1.29 5.24
C PRO A 35 -3.22 0.69 4.92
N PRO A 36 -3.03 0.16 3.69
CA PRO A 36 -1.74 -0.40 3.28
C PRO A 36 -0.66 0.68 3.38
N ARG A 37 0.40 0.39 4.14
CA ARG A 37 1.55 1.28 4.28
C ARG A 37 2.36 1.25 2.98
N LEU A 38 2.19 2.26 2.15
CA LEU A 38 3.00 2.42 0.95
C LEU A 38 4.40 2.88 1.34
N THR A 39 5.43 2.23 0.80
CA THR A 39 6.81 2.69 0.96
C THR A 39 7.03 3.89 0.03
N LEU A 40 7.33 5.04 0.64
CA LEU A 40 7.62 6.29 -0.06
C LEU A 40 9.11 6.62 0.03
N LEU A 41 9.74 6.87 -1.11
CA LEU A 41 11.15 7.22 -1.21
C LEU A 41 11.30 8.52 -2.02
N VAL A 42 12.25 9.38 -1.63
CA VAL A 42 12.59 10.61 -2.38
C VAL A 42 14.06 10.54 -2.72
N GLY A 43 14.40 10.85 -3.97
CA GLY A 43 15.78 10.80 -4.43
C GLY A 43 15.94 11.33 -5.85
N ARG A 44 17.07 11.03 -6.49
CA ARG A 44 17.32 11.40 -7.89
C ARG A 44 17.14 10.19 -8.80
N ALA A 45 16.51 10.39 -9.94
CA ALA A 45 16.44 9.40 -11.02
C ALA A 45 17.27 9.85 -12.22
N SER A 46 17.99 8.93 -12.84
CA SER A 46 18.53 9.12 -14.19
C SER A 46 17.91 8.12 -15.18
N TRP A 47 18.47 7.98 -16.37
CA TRP A 47 17.98 7.03 -17.37
C TRP A 47 19.13 6.45 -18.20
N TYR A 48 18.93 5.22 -18.69
CA TYR A 48 19.95 4.52 -19.49
C TYR A 48 19.78 4.80 -20.98
N GLY A 49 20.89 5.14 -21.64
CA GLY A 49 20.96 5.35 -23.09
C GLY A 49 20.74 4.08 -23.93
N GLY A 50 20.52 4.28 -25.23
CA GLY A 50 20.21 3.19 -26.18
C GLY A 50 21.25 2.07 -26.29
N ALA A 51 22.50 2.32 -25.89
CA ALA A 51 23.60 1.35 -25.96
C ALA A 51 23.37 0.05 -25.14
N HIS A 52 22.44 0.07 -24.17
CA HIS A 52 22.10 -1.09 -23.37
C HIS A 52 21.01 -1.97 -23.99
N HIS A 53 20.33 -1.50 -25.05
CA HIS A 53 19.18 -2.20 -25.62
C HIS A 53 19.54 -3.63 -26.03
N GLY A 54 18.66 -4.59 -25.69
CA GLY A 54 18.84 -6.01 -26.00
C GLY A 54 19.80 -6.77 -25.08
N ARG A 55 20.57 -6.10 -24.23
CA ARG A 55 21.45 -6.75 -23.23
C ARG A 55 20.65 -7.35 -22.09
N LEU A 56 21.20 -8.34 -21.41
CA LEU A 56 20.57 -8.91 -20.22
C LEU A 56 20.66 -7.92 -19.05
N THR A 57 19.53 -7.76 -18.37
CA THR A 57 19.43 -7.10 -17.06
C THR A 57 19.76 -8.08 -15.94
N ALA A 58 19.94 -7.59 -14.73
CA ALA A 58 20.16 -8.42 -13.54
C ALA A 58 18.96 -9.33 -13.19
N SER A 59 17.75 -9.09 -13.73
CA SER A 59 16.63 -10.03 -13.62
C SER A 59 16.71 -11.22 -14.59
N GLY A 60 17.63 -11.19 -15.56
CA GLY A 60 17.71 -12.14 -16.66
C GLY A 60 16.86 -11.77 -17.88
N GLU A 61 16.02 -10.74 -17.80
CA GLU A 61 15.28 -10.22 -18.96
C GLU A 61 16.19 -9.40 -19.88
N ARG A 62 15.89 -9.38 -21.19
CA ARG A 62 16.53 -8.42 -22.11
C ARG A 62 16.00 -7.02 -21.87
N PHE A 63 16.90 -6.04 -21.78
CA PHE A 63 16.55 -4.64 -21.63
C PHE A 63 15.89 -4.08 -22.89
N ASP A 64 14.66 -3.61 -22.75
CA ASP A 64 13.97 -2.85 -23.79
C ASP A 64 13.87 -1.37 -23.38
N ILE A 65 14.45 -0.49 -24.20
CA ILE A 65 14.40 0.96 -23.99
C ILE A 65 12.96 1.51 -24.08
N ASN A 66 12.08 0.77 -24.75
CA ASN A 66 10.66 1.08 -24.96
C ASN A 66 9.73 0.37 -23.96
N ALA A 67 10.28 -0.39 -23.00
CA ALA A 67 9.51 -0.90 -21.87
C ALA A 67 9.40 0.15 -20.76
N LEU A 68 8.44 0.01 -19.86
CA LEU A 68 8.31 0.84 -18.65
C LEU A 68 9.02 0.14 -17.49
N THR A 69 10.34 0.20 -17.50
CA THR A 69 11.19 -0.49 -16.52
C THR A 69 12.17 0.46 -15.84
N ALA A 70 12.72 0.02 -14.72
CA ALA A 70 13.73 0.74 -13.96
C ALA A 70 14.71 -0.21 -13.27
N ALA A 71 15.90 0.30 -12.97
CA ALA A 71 16.84 -0.34 -12.07
C ALA A 71 16.76 0.26 -10.67
N HIS A 72 16.87 -0.60 -9.66
CA HIS A 72 16.99 -0.20 -8.26
C HIS A 72 17.94 -1.13 -7.50
N ARG A 73 18.63 -0.61 -6.48
CA ARG A 73 19.71 -1.33 -5.79
C ARG A 73 19.22 -2.59 -5.09
N THR A 74 18.12 -2.46 -4.35
CA THR A 74 17.69 -3.48 -3.38
C THR A 74 16.22 -3.91 -3.53
N LEU A 75 15.45 -3.24 -4.38
CA LEU A 75 14.04 -3.60 -4.49
C LEU A 75 13.93 -4.95 -5.23
N PRO A 76 13.01 -5.84 -4.80
CA PRO A 76 12.77 -7.10 -5.48
C PRO A 76 12.46 -6.86 -6.96
N PHE A 77 12.94 -7.73 -7.84
CA PHE A 77 12.50 -7.70 -9.23
C PHE A 77 10.99 -7.93 -9.31
N GLY A 78 10.35 -7.28 -10.28
CA GLY A 78 8.90 -7.26 -10.42
C GLY A 78 8.19 -6.20 -9.57
N THR A 79 8.89 -5.52 -8.64
CA THR A 79 8.28 -4.43 -7.86
C THR A 79 7.76 -3.34 -8.79
N ARG A 80 6.49 -2.95 -8.62
CA ARG A 80 5.87 -1.84 -9.36
C ARG A 80 6.06 -0.55 -8.59
N LEU A 81 6.45 0.50 -9.29
CA LEU A 81 6.74 1.80 -8.74
C LEU A 81 5.91 2.86 -9.45
N ARG A 82 5.25 3.73 -8.70
CA ARG A 82 4.80 5.02 -9.22
C ARG A 82 5.88 6.05 -8.99
N VAL A 83 6.43 6.57 -10.07
CA VAL A 83 7.51 7.57 -10.06
C VAL A 83 6.92 8.91 -10.45
N VAL A 84 7.16 9.93 -9.65
CA VAL A 84 6.74 11.32 -9.91
C VAL A 84 7.97 12.19 -10.05
N ASN A 85 8.10 12.89 -11.17
CA ASN A 85 9.11 13.92 -11.35
C ASN A 85 8.69 15.18 -10.58
N LEU A 86 9.51 15.60 -9.62
CA LEU A 86 9.19 16.72 -8.74
C LEU A 86 9.33 18.10 -9.41
N ASN A 87 9.96 18.17 -10.58
CA ASN A 87 10.08 19.43 -11.33
C ASN A 87 8.79 19.82 -12.06
N ASN A 88 7.97 18.84 -12.46
CA ASN A 88 6.81 19.07 -13.33
C ASN A 88 5.56 18.26 -12.93
N ASN A 89 5.63 17.49 -11.84
CA ASN A 89 4.56 16.62 -11.34
C ASN A 89 4.07 15.52 -12.30
N ARG A 90 4.77 15.28 -13.41
CA ARG A 90 4.48 14.15 -14.30
C ARG A 90 4.77 12.84 -13.58
N ALA A 91 3.99 11.81 -13.89
CA ALA A 91 4.11 10.51 -13.26
C ALA A 91 4.13 9.38 -14.27
N VAL A 92 4.83 8.30 -13.94
CA VAL A 92 4.85 7.06 -14.72
C VAL A 92 4.93 5.86 -13.77
N GLU A 93 4.30 4.76 -14.15
CA GLU A 93 4.46 3.49 -13.46
C GLU A 93 5.49 2.62 -14.17
N VAL A 94 6.42 2.04 -13.40
CA VAL A 94 7.50 1.20 -13.92
C VAL A 94 7.63 -0.08 -13.11
N ARG A 95 8.26 -1.08 -13.71
CA ARG A 95 8.64 -2.33 -13.05
C ARG A 95 10.15 -2.37 -12.82
N VAL A 96 10.57 -2.77 -11.63
CA VAL A 96 11.98 -3.03 -11.34
C VAL A 96 12.40 -4.33 -12.01
N ASN A 97 13.36 -4.27 -12.94
CA ASN A 97 13.90 -5.47 -13.59
C ASN A 97 15.43 -5.47 -13.67
N ASP A 98 16.10 -4.48 -13.09
CA ASP A 98 17.55 -4.40 -13.14
C ASP A 98 18.17 -3.86 -11.84
N ARG A 99 19.49 -3.93 -11.73
CA ARG A 99 20.29 -3.45 -10.58
C ARG A 99 21.07 -2.20 -10.96
N GLY A 100 21.13 -1.29 -10.00
CA GLY A 100 21.67 0.06 -10.17
C GLY A 100 20.84 1.06 -9.38
N PRO A 101 21.14 2.36 -9.44
CA PRO A 101 22.28 2.96 -10.14
C PRO A 101 23.61 2.64 -9.46
N VAL A 102 24.72 2.59 -10.20
CA VAL A 102 26.07 2.49 -9.60
C VAL A 102 26.54 3.86 -9.12
N VAL A 103 26.08 4.94 -9.77
CA VAL A 103 26.47 6.32 -9.44
C VAL A 103 25.90 6.72 -8.06
N PRO A 104 26.76 7.20 -7.12
CA PRO A 104 26.32 7.71 -5.84
C PRO A 104 25.30 8.86 -5.98
N GLY A 105 24.37 8.94 -5.03
CA GLY A 105 23.33 9.99 -5.03
C GLY A 105 22.17 9.79 -6.02
N ARG A 106 22.20 8.76 -6.87
CA ARG A 106 21.05 8.36 -7.70
C ARG A 106 20.37 7.15 -7.09
N MET A 107 19.05 7.18 -6.97
CA MET A 107 18.24 6.11 -6.37
C MET A 107 17.67 5.16 -7.43
N LEU A 108 17.40 5.68 -8.63
CA LEU A 108 16.67 4.97 -9.67
C LEU A 108 17.26 5.32 -11.03
N ASP A 109 17.30 4.36 -11.93
CA ASP A 109 17.58 4.62 -13.35
C ASP A 109 16.43 4.07 -14.18
N LEU A 110 15.87 4.91 -15.03
CA LEU A 110 14.69 4.64 -15.84
C LEU A 110 15.06 4.14 -17.23
N SER A 111 14.17 3.39 -17.86
CA SER A 111 14.20 3.20 -19.31
C SER A 111 13.97 4.53 -20.05
N TYR A 112 14.37 4.59 -21.32
CA TYR A 112 14.14 5.77 -22.16
C TYR A 112 12.66 6.15 -22.24
N LYS A 113 11.75 5.18 -22.43
CA LYS A 113 10.30 5.47 -22.48
C LYS A 113 9.77 6.02 -21.16
N ALA A 114 10.20 5.50 -20.02
CA ALA A 114 9.76 6.02 -18.72
C ALA A 114 10.30 7.43 -18.47
N ALA A 115 11.58 7.68 -18.79
CA ALA A 115 12.17 9.00 -18.69
C ALA A 115 11.49 10.02 -19.62
N ARG A 116 11.11 9.60 -20.84
CA ARG A 116 10.33 10.44 -21.77
C ARG A 116 8.94 10.77 -21.21
N ALA A 117 8.25 9.81 -20.60
CA ALA A 117 6.95 10.06 -19.98
C ALA A 117 7.01 11.09 -18.83
N LEU A 118 8.14 11.11 -18.11
CA LEU A 118 8.42 12.08 -17.03
C LEU A 118 9.00 13.41 -17.51
N ASP A 119 9.25 13.57 -18.81
CA ASP A 119 9.98 14.70 -19.38
C ASP A 119 11.36 14.90 -18.71
N ALA A 120 12.09 13.79 -18.57
CA ALA A 120 13.38 13.70 -17.91
C ALA A 120 14.55 13.44 -18.89
N ILE A 121 14.28 13.38 -20.21
CA ILE A 121 15.30 13.11 -21.23
C ILE A 121 16.34 14.23 -21.27
N THR A 122 15.91 15.46 -21.52
CA THR A 122 16.80 16.63 -21.63
C THR A 122 17.49 16.97 -20.30
N PRO A 123 16.80 16.99 -19.14
CA PRO A 123 17.48 17.20 -17.86
C PRO A 123 18.48 16.09 -17.50
N GLY A 124 18.28 14.87 -18.01
CA GLY A 124 19.10 13.70 -17.75
C GLY A 124 18.93 13.11 -16.35
N VAL A 125 18.94 13.95 -15.32
CA VAL A 125 18.76 13.58 -13.91
C VAL A 125 17.72 14.50 -13.28
N VAL A 126 16.66 13.92 -12.71
CA VAL A 126 15.55 14.67 -12.10
C VAL A 126 15.31 14.24 -10.65
N PRO A 127 14.88 15.15 -9.76
CA PRO A 127 14.38 14.78 -8.44
C PRO A 127 13.04 14.04 -8.59
N VAL A 128 12.92 12.90 -7.91
CA VAL A 128 11.72 12.06 -7.97
C VAL A 128 11.20 11.68 -6.60
N ARG A 129 9.89 11.50 -6.53
CA ARG A 129 9.20 10.77 -5.46
C ARG A 129 8.74 9.43 -6.00
N VAL A 130 9.10 8.36 -5.32
CA VAL A 130 8.81 6.98 -5.71
C VAL A 130 7.91 6.35 -4.65
N THR A 131 6.78 5.80 -5.10
CA THR A 131 5.87 5.04 -4.25
C THR A 131 5.90 3.58 -4.69
N VAL A 132 6.21 2.66 -3.78
CA VAL A 132 6.08 1.23 -4.03
C VAL A 132 4.60 0.88 -4.05
N LEU A 133 4.14 0.31 -5.16
CA LEU A 133 2.75 -0.07 -5.34
C LEU A 133 2.51 -1.47 -4.74
N PRO A 134 1.33 -1.73 -4.17
CA PRO A 134 0.92 -3.06 -3.75
C PRO A 134 0.99 -4.05 -4.93
N ARG A 135 1.25 -5.32 -4.60
CA ARG A 135 1.16 -6.42 -5.57
C ARG A 135 -0.29 -6.78 -5.85
#